data_AF-A0A1G7XCT9-F1
#
_entry.id   AF-A0A1G7XCT9-F1
#
_cell.length_a   1.000
_cell.length_b   1.000
_cell.length_c   1.000
_cell.angle_alpha   90.00
_cell.angle_beta   90.00
_cell.angle_gamma   90.00
#
_symmetry.space_group_name_H-M   'P 1'
#
loop_
_entity.id
_entity.type
_entity.pdbx_description
1 polymer ?
#
loop_
_entity_poly.entity_id
_entity_poly.type
_entity_poly.pdbx_seq_one_letter_code
_entity_poly.pdbx_strand_id
1 'polypeptide(L)' 'MYYVVYETISLFGSANVKHAEAFKTLEEARIFAKEIAQKGSPGVRIAQEMNTEEKWAN' A
#
# COMPACT_ATOMS: atom_id res chain seq x y z
N MET A 1 3.97 -8.63 -7.94
CA MET A 1 4.47 -7.76 -6.83
C MET A 1 3.34 -7.45 -5.83
N TYR A 2 3.64 -7.06 -4.59
CA TYR A 2 2.67 -6.49 -3.63
C TYR A 2 2.98 -5.01 -3.39
N TYR A 3 1.96 -4.20 -3.14
CA TYR A 3 2.11 -2.77 -2.89
C TYR A 3 1.34 -2.37 -1.64
N VAL A 4 1.94 -1.55 -0.79
CA VAL A 4 1.26 -0.91 0.34
C VAL A 4 1.08 0.56 0.01
N VAL A 5 -0.17 1.00 -0.07
CA VAL A 5 -0.54 2.39 -0.27
C VAL A 5 -1.04 2.94 1.06
N TYR A 6 -0.53 4.10 1.47
CA TYR A 6 -0.92 4.72 2.73
C TYR A 6 -0.87 6.25 2.65
N GLU A 7 -1.58 6.91 3.57
CA GLU A 7 -1.55 8.36 3.69
C GLU A 7 -0.76 8.76 4.95
N THR A 8 0.06 9.80 4.84
CA THR A 8 0.67 10.45 6.00
C THR A 8 0.02 11.81 6.23
N ILE A 9 -0.26 12.12 7.49
CA ILE A 9 -0.81 13.42 7.89
C ILE A 9 0.37 14.38 8.01
N SER A 10 0.34 15.45 7.22
CA SER A 10 1.31 16.53 7.39
C SER A 10 0.99 17.33 8.65
N LEU A 11 1.97 17.49 9.53
CA LEU A 11 1.85 18.35 10.72
C LEU A 11 1.88 19.85 10.38
N PHE A 12 2.22 20.20 9.13
CA PHE A 12 2.46 21.58 8.69
C PHE A 12 1.53 22.05 7.57
N GLY A 13 0.51 21.27 7.19
CA GLY A 13 -0.44 21.68 6.15
C GLY A 13 -1.61 20.70 5.96
N SER A 14 -2.70 21.20 5.38
CA SER A 14 -3.99 20.49 5.16
C SER A 14 -3.97 19.41 4.07
N ALA A 15 -2.80 18.93 3.66
CA ALA A 15 -2.65 17.94 2.61
C ALA A 15 -2.13 16.61 3.19
N ASN A 16 -2.93 15.56 3.05
CA ASN A 16 -2.46 14.18 3.25
C ASN A 16 -1.54 13.81 2.09
N VAL A 17 -0.35 13.28 2.38
CA VAL A 17 0.57 12.79 1.36
C VAL A 17 0.33 11.30 1.14
N LYS A 18 0.11 10.91 -0.12
CA LYS A 18 -0.05 9.50 -0.50
C LYS A 18 1.31 8.89 -0.79
N HIS A 19 1.56 7.74 -0.18
CA HIS A 19 2.76 6.92 -0.37
C HIS A 19 2.39 5.56 -0.94
N ALA A 20 3.31 4.98 -1.71
CA ALA A 20 3.19 3.61 -2.22
C ALA A 20 4.56 2.93 -2.12
N GLU A 21 4.59 1.79 -1.45
CA GLU A 21 5.81 0.97 -1.26
C GLU A 21 5.60 -0.42 -1.85
N ALA A 22 6.62 -0.95 -2.53
CA ALA A 22 6.54 -2.23 -3.22
C ALA A 22 7.29 -3.33 -2.47
N PHE A 23 6.70 -4.52 -2.39
CA PHE A 23 7.20 -5.68 -1.67
C PHE A 23 7.15 -6.92 -2.55
N LYS A 24 8.11 -7.83 -2.34
CA LYS A 24 8.17 -9.10 -3.08
C LYS A 24 7.18 -10.11 -2.51
N THR A 25 6.95 -10.08 -1.20
CA THR A 25 6.06 -11.02 -0.50
C THR A 25 4.87 -10.31 0.14
N LEU A 26 3.77 -11.05 0.32
CA LEU A 26 2.59 -10.56 1.02
C LEU A 26 2.87 -10.32 2.51
N GLU A 27 3.76 -11.13 3.09
CA GLU A 27 4.11 -11.05 4.51
C GLU A 27 4.86 -9.76 4.83
N GLU A 28 5.86 -9.40 4.02
CA GLU A 28 6.56 -8.11 4.14
C GLU A 28 5.58 -6.93 4.02
N ALA A 29 4.68 -6.97 3.03
CA ALA A 29 3.66 -5.94 2.85
C ALA A 29 2.72 -5.83 4.07
N ARG A 30 2.35 -6.96 4.69
CA ARG A 30 1.50 -6.98 5.90
C ARG A 30 2.21 -6.43 7.13
N ILE A 31 3.48 -6.81 7.33
CA ILE A 31 4.30 -6.30 8.44
C ILE A 31 4.40 -4.79 8.31
N PHE A 32 4.79 -4.28 7.14
CA PHE A 32 4.91 -2.86 6.88
C PHE A 32 3.58 -2.12 7.05
N ALA A 33 2.49 -2.65 6.48
CA ALA A 33 1.15 -2.06 6.64
C ALA A 33 0.72 -1.94 8.11
N LYS A 34 1.04 -2.95 8.93
CA LYS A 34 0.74 -2.95 10.37
C LYS A 34 1.56 -1.88 11.11
N GLU A 35 2.85 -1.77 10.81
CA GLU A 35 3.72 -0.73 11.39
C GLU A 35 3.23 0.68 11.06
N ILE A 36 2.85 0.92 9.80
CA ILE A 36 2.37 2.21 9.33
C ILE A 36 1.01 2.57 9.96
N ALA A 37 0.10 1.59 10.10
CA ALA A 37 -1.16 1.78 10.80
C ALA A 37 -0.94 2.14 12.28
N GLN A 38 0.03 1.50 12.97
CA GLN A 38 0.38 1.83 14.36
C GLN A 38 0.98 3.23 14.52
N LYS A 39 1.65 3.76 13.49
CA LYS A 39 2.15 5.14 13.46
C LYS A 39 1.06 6.20 13.25
N GLY A 40 -0.20 5.78 13.12
CA GLY A 40 -1.34 6.69 12.94
C GLY A 40 -1.54 7.17 11.50
N SER A 41 -0.96 6.46 10.52
CA SER A 41 -1.17 6.76 9.10
C SER A 41 -2.58 6.30 8.68
N PRO A 42 -3.45 7.19 8.17
CA PRO A 42 -4.75 6.80 7.66
C PRO A 42 -4.65 6.06 6.31
N GLY A 43 -5.70 5.34 5.96
CA GLY A 43 -5.90 4.84 4.59
C GLY A 43 -4.93 3.75 4.11
N VAL A 44 -4.32 2.99 5.02
CA VAL A 44 -3.40 1.89 4.67
C VAL A 44 -4.13 0.77 3.91
N ARG A 45 -3.65 0.42 2.72
CA ARG A 45 -4.21 -0.63 1.85
C ARG A 45 -3.08 -1.45 1.22
N ILE A 46 -3.31 -2.75 1.05
CA ILE A 46 -2.42 -3.64 0.31
C ILE A 46 -3.06 -3.94 -1.03
N ALA A 47 -2.33 -3.71 -2.11
CA ALA A 47 -2.69 -4.10 -3.47
C ALA A 47 -1.73 -5.20 -3.95
N GLN A 48 -2.23 -6.11 -4.77
CA GLN A 48 -1.41 -7.13 -5.43
C GLN A 48 -1.43 -6.87 -6.93
N GLU A 49 -0.25 -6.91 -7.54
CA GLU A 49 -0.13 -6.96 -8.99
C GLU A 49 -0.72 -8.28 -9.50
N MET A 50 -1.76 -8.19 -10.31
CA MET A 50 -2.28 -9.31 -11.08
C MET A 50 -1.78 -9.16 -12.51
N ASN A 51 -0.92 -10.09 -12.96
CA ASN A 51 -0.58 -10.19 -14.37
C ASN A 51 -1.86 -10.45 -15.16
N THR A 52 -2.24 -9.50 -16.00
CA THR A 52 -3.48 -9.53 -16.78
C THR A 52 -3.22 -10.21 -18.13
N GLU A 53 -2.69 -11.43 -18.12
CA GLU A 53 -2.53 -12.25 -19.34
C GLU A 53 -3.64 -13.30 -19.51
N GLU A 54 -4.55 -13.45 -18.55
CA GLU A 54 -5.51 -14.57 -18.52
C GLU A 54 -6.97 -14.15 -18.79
N LYS A 55 -7.22 -13.18 -19.68
CA LYS A 55 -8.60 -12.76 -20.03
C LYS A 55 -8.88 -12.48 -21.52
N TRP A 56 -8.13 -13.08 -22.43
CA TRP A 56 -8.44 -13.05 -23.87
C TRP A 56 -8.43 -14.44 -24.51
N ALA A 57 -8.81 -15.48 -23.76
CA ALA A 57 -9.04 -16.83 -24.27
C ALA A 57 -10.42 -17.32 -23.83
N ASN A 58 -11.48 -16.74 -24.40
CA ASN A 58 -12.79 -17.39 -24.59
C ASN A 58 -13.60 -16.66 -25.65
#